data_AF-A0AAU5HRZ7-F1
#
_entry.id   AF-A0AAU5HRZ7-F1
#
_cell.length_a   1.000
_cell.length_b   1.000
_cell.length_c   1.000
_cell.angle_alpha   90.00
_cell.angle_beta   90.00
_cell.angle_gamma   90.00
#
_symmetry.space_group_name_H-M   'P 1'
#
loop_
_entity.id
_entity.type
_entity.pdbx_description
1 polymer ?
#
loop_
_entity_poly.entity_id
_entity_poly.type
_entity_poly.pdbx_seq_one_letter_code
_entity_poly.pdbx_strand_id
1 'polypeptide(L)'
;MAHRDPPGIIAPHIPADVYRRAEATGQPVVVIVHATDQDGRPLRHYLFPLVIAGAAAMGCWGLVAALCALLDTAAHAVTVIAQTTGPISVGGITLKLARPKH
;
A
#
# COMPACT_ATOMS: atom_id res chain seq x y z
N MET A 1 45.19 30.44 -12.04
CA MET A 1 45.19 28.98 -12.29
C MET A 1 43.81 28.46 -11.96
N ALA A 2 43.06 28.00 -12.97
CA ALA A 2 41.74 27.42 -12.76
C ALA A 2 41.92 25.99 -12.23
N HIS A 3 41.56 25.77 -10.96
CA HIS A 3 41.46 24.43 -10.39
C HIS A 3 40.33 23.72 -11.14
N ARG A 4 40.67 22.66 -11.88
CA ARG A 4 39.69 21.83 -12.58
C ARG A 4 39.33 20.73 -11.60
N ASP A 5 38.14 20.79 -11.01
CA ASP A 5 37.68 19.75 -10.11
C ASP A 5 37.63 18.42 -10.87
N PRO A 6 38.29 17.36 -10.36
CA PRO A 6 38.26 16.06 -11.00
C PRO A 6 36.83 15.51 -10.97
N PRO A 7 36.36 14.86 -12.05
CA PRO A 7 35.02 14.29 -12.08
C PRO A 7 34.98 13.06 -11.15
N GLY A 8 34.22 13.18 -10.06
CA GLY A 8 33.99 12.12 -9.09
C GLY A 8 33.53 12.67 -7.74
N ILE A 9 33.00 11.79 -6.87
CA ILE A 9 32.77 12.12 -5.46
C ILE A 9 34.12 12.53 -4.86
N ILE A 10 34.27 13.84 -4.64
CA ILE A 10 35.41 14.37 -3.91
C ILE A 10 35.17 13.93 -2.46
N ALA A 11 36.05 13.06 -1.94
CA ALA A 11 36.06 12.76 -0.52
C ALA A 11 36.12 14.10 0.25
N PRO A 12 35.40 14.26 1.38
CA PRO A 12 35.32 15.53 2.08
C PRO A 12 36.69 16.16 2.22
N HIS A 13 36.84 17.42 1.77
CA HIS A 13 38.11 18.12 1.94
C HIS A 13 38.41 18.13 3.44
N ILE A 14 39.60 17.69 3.82
CA ILE A 14 40.10 17.84 5.19
C ILE A 14 41.26 18.80 5.09
N PRO A 15 41.16 19.98 5.72
CA PRO A 15 42.18 21.00 5.58
C PRO A 15 43.49 20.54 6.25
N ALA A 16 44.63 20.92 5.65
CA ALA A 16 45.94 20.33 5.98
C ALA A 16 46.43 20.66 7.40
N ASP A 17 45.93 21.74 7.99
CA ASP A 17 46.17 22.15 9.37
C ASP A 17 45.62 21.15 10.39
N VAL A 18 44.52 20.46 10.06
CA VAL A 18 43.95 19.38 10.90
C VAL A 18 44.92 18.22 11.01
N TYR A 19 45.54 17.80 9.91
CA TYR A 19 46.56 16.76 9.91
C TYR A 19 47.81 17.18 10.68
N ARG A 20 48.30 18.41 10.47
CA ARG A 20 49.48 18.93 11.18
C ARG A 20 49.26 19.04 12.69
N ARG A 21 48.06 19.45 13.11
CA ARG A 21 47.69 19.51 14.53
C ARG A 21 47.63 18.11 15.14
N ALA A 22 47.03 17.15 14.44
CA ALA A 22 46.94 15.77 14.89
C ALA A 22 48.32 15.12 15.06
N GLU A 23 49.23 15.35 14.10
CA GLU A 23 50.63 14.91 14.16
C GLU A 23 51.37 15.53 15.36
N ALA A 24 51.19 16.83 15.61
CA ALA A 24 51.85 17.52 16.72
C ALA A 24 51.31 17.13 18.11
N THR A 25 50.07 16.64 18.20
CA THR A 25 49.41 16.30 19.47
C THR A 25 49.26 14.81 19.71
N GLY A 26 49.66 13.98 18.73
CA GLY A 26 49.44 12.52 18.77
C GLY A 26 47.97 12.11 18.75
N GLN A 27 47.06 13.00 18.36
CA GLN A 27 45.62 12.71 18.33
C GLN A 27 45.26 11.91 17.07
N PRO A 28 44.37 10.90 17.18
CA PRO A 28 43.95 10.12 16.02
C PRO A 28 43.00 10.93 15.11
N VAL A 29 43.21 10.84 13.80
CA VAL A 29 42.31 11.42 12.79
C VAL A 29 41.39 10.32 12.26
N VAL A 30 40.08 10.43 12.55
CA VAL A 30 39.06 9.50 12.03
C VAL A 30 38.29 10.19 10.91
N VAL A 31 38.41 9.65 9.69
CA VAL A 31 37.68 10.15 8.53
C VAL A 31 36.47 9.26 8.27
N ILE A 32 35.27 9.80 8.48
CA ILE A 32 34.02 9.11 8.20
C ILE A 32 33.53 9.58 6.85
N VAL A 33 33.56 8.68 5.86
CA VAL A 33 32.94 8.93 4.56
C VAL A 33 31.58 8.26 4.56
N HIS A 34 30.52 9.06 4.62
CA HIS A 34 29.17 8.55 4.36
C HIS A 34 29.06 8.26 2.87
N ALA A 35 29.12 6.98 2.51
CA ALA A 35 28.69 6.53 1.20
C ALA A 35 27.16 6.67 1.13
N THR A 36 26.68 7.86 0.77
CA THR A 36 25.35 7.97 0.17
C THR A 36 25.48 7.37 -1.22
N ASP A 37 24.98 6.15 -1.39
CA ASP A 37 24.90 5.52 -2.72
C ASP A 37 24.05 6.42 -3.63
N GLN A 38 24.71 7.18 -4.51
CA GLN A 38 24.02 8.06 -5.46
C GLN A 38 23.35 7.27 -6.57
N ASP A 39 23.76 6.02 -6.78
CA ASP A 39 23.13 5.06 -7.69
C ASP A 39 22.05 4.20 -6.99
N GLY A 40 21.89 4.40 -5.67
CA GLY A 40 20.91 3.70 -4.86
C GLY A 40 19.49 4.05 -5.30
N ARG A 41 18.73 3.05 -5.76
CA ARG A 41 17.33 3.26 -6.15
C ARG A 41 16.53 3.78 -4.95
N PRO A 42 15.80 4.90 -5.08
CA PRO A 42 15.03 5.43 -3.96
C PRO A 42 14.00 4.41 -3.52
N LEU A 43 13.93 4.13 -2.21
CA LEU A 43 13.00 3.16 -1.59
C LEU A 43 11.55 3.34 -2.06
N ARG A 44 11.17 4.59 -2.37
CA ARG A 44 9.88 4.98 -2.94
C ARG A 44 9.51 4.19 -4.20
N HIS A 45 10.48 3.78 -5.02
CA HIS A 45 10.24 3.00 -6.23
C HIS A 45 9.65 1.61 -5.93
N TYR A 46 9.98 1.02 -4.79
CA TYR A 46 9.45 -0.27 -4.34
C TYR A 46 8.15 -0.11 -3.53
N LEU A 47 8.03 0.97 -2.77
CA LEU A 47 6.85 1.24 -1.95
C LEU A 47 5.63 1.61 -2.79
N PHE A 48 5.83 2.34 -3.91
CA PHE A 48 4.73 2.80 -4.75
C PHE A 48 3.84 1.68 -5.30
N PRO A 49 4.37 0.62 -5.96
CA PRO A 49 3.53 -0.48 -6.44
C PRO A 49 2.87 -1.27 -5.30
N LEU A 50 3.54 -1.39 -4.14
CA LEU A 50 2.99 -2.07 -2.97
C LEU A 50 1.76 -1.32 -2.42
N VAL A 51 1.83 0.00 -2.33
CA VAL A 51 0.70 0.83 -1.88
C VAL A 51 -0.47 0.73 -2.86
N ILE A 52 -0.21 0.75 -4.17
CA ILE A 52 -1.26 0.60 -5.18
C ILE A 52 -1.93 -0.78 -5.08
N ALA A 53 -1.13 -1.85 -4.98
CA ALA A 53 -1.64 -3.21 -4.84
C ALA A 53 -2.47 -3.38 -3.56
N GLY A 54 -1.98 -2.82 -2.44
CA GLY A 54 -2.69 -2.84 -1.16
C GLY A 54 -4.02 -2.09 -1.21
N ALA A 55 -4.04 -0.89 -1.79
CA ALA A 55 -5.25 -0.10 -1.94
C ALA A 55 -6.29 -0.79 -2.84
N ALA A 56 -5.85 -1.39 -3.95
CA ALA A 56 -6.73 -2.14 -4.85
C ALA A 56 -7.32 -3.38 -4.17
N ALA A 57 -6.51 -4.14 -3.44
CA ALA A 57 -6.98 -5.31 -2.71
C ALA A 57 -8.01 -4.95 -1.63
N MET A 58 -7.73 -3.91 -0.83
CA MET A 58 -8.68 -3.42 0.18
C MET A 58 -9.98 -2.91 -0.46
N GLY A 59 -9.90 -2.19 -1.58
CA GLY A 59 -11.06 -1.74 -2.33
C GLY A 59 -11.93 -2.89 -2.85
N CYS A 60 -11.32 -3.92 -3.43
CA CYS A 60 -12.02 -5.13 -3.87
C CYS A 60 -12.72 -5.84 -2.72
N TRP A 61 -12.03 -6.04 -1.58
CA TRP A 61 -12.64 -6.63 -0.40
C TRP A 61 -13.80 -5.80 0.15
N GLY A 62 -13.68 -4.47 0.12
CA GLY A 62 -14.77 -3.56 0.48
C GLY A 62 -16.00 -3.70 -0.43
N LEU A 63 -15.80 -3.83 -1.74
CA LEU A 63 -16.86 -4.09 -2.72
C LEU A 63 -17.56 -5.43 -2.47
N VAL A 64 -16.80 -6.49 -2.20
CA VAL A 64 -17.34 -7.81 -1.85
C VAL A 64 -18.16 -7.73 -0.57
N ALA A 65 -17.64 -7.07 0.47
CA ALA A 65 -18.36 -6.89 1.73
C ALA A 65 -19.65 -6.08 1.54
N ALA A 66 -19.62 -5.02 0.75
CA ALA A 66 -20.80 -4.22 0.43
C ALA A 66 -21.85 -5.02 -0.34
N LEU A 67 -21.42 -5.85 -1.29
CA LEU A 67 -22.32 -6.76 -2.01
C LEU A 67 -22.98 -7.77 -1.06
N CYS A 68 -22.19 -8.40 -0.18
CA CYS A 68 -22.74 -9.31 0.83
C CYS A 68 -23.73 -8.60 1.76
N ALA A 69 -23.44 -7.38 2.20
CA ALA A 69 -24.35 -6.59 3.03
C ALA A 69 -25.66 -6.25 2.29
N LEU A 70 -25.60 -5.91 1.01
CA LEU A 70 -26.79 -5.70 0.17
C LEU A 70 -27.64 -6.97 0.06
N LEU A 71 -27.00 -8.11 -0.17
CA LEU A 71 -27.69 -9.38 -0.29
C LEU A 71 -28.31 -9.82 1.04
N ASP A 72 -27.60 -9.64 2.16
CA ASP A 72 -28.11 -9.99 3.49
C ASP A 72 -29.31 -9.13 3.88
N THR A 73 -29.23 -7.80 3.64
CA THR A 73 -30.35 -6.89 3.88
C THR A 73 -31.55 -7.20 2.98
N ALA A 74 -31.33 -7.54 1.71
CA ALA A 74 -32.40 -7.99 0.81
C ALA A 74 -33.02 -9.31 1.27
N ALA A 75 -32.22 -10.29 1.68
CA ALA A 75 -32.70 -11.56 2.19
C ALA A 75 -33.52 -11.38 3.47
N HIS A 76 -33.07 -10.52 4.39
CA HIS A 76 -33.82 -10.17 5.61
C HIS A 76 -35.16 -9.50 5.28
N ALA A 77 -35.20 -8.61 4.29
CA ALA A 77 -36.46 -8.01 3.87
C ALA A 77 -37.43 -9.06 3.31
N VAL A 78 -36.94 -9.99 2.47
CA VAL A 78 -37.76 -11.08 1.92
C VAL A 78 -38.29 -12.01 3.02
N THR A 79 -37.46 -12.38 3.99
CA THR A 79 -37.89 -13.26 5.08
C THR A 79 -38.92 -12.59 5.98
N VAL A 80 -38.75 -11.31 6.31
CA VAL A 80 -39.75 -10.55 7.07
C VAL A 80 -41.07 -10.45 6.30
N ILE A 81 -41.03 -10.19 4.99
CA ILE A 81 -42.22 -10.13 4.13
C ILE A 81 -42.91 -11.50 4.06
N ALA A 82 -42.15 -12.58 3.85
CA ALA A 82 -42.69 -13.94 3.78
C ALA A 82 -43.29 -14.40 5.11
N GLN A 83 -42.67 -14.04 6.24
CA GLN A 83 -43.20 -14.33 7.58
C GLN A 83 -44.49 -13.56 7.89
N THR A 84 -44.62 -12.33 7.41
CA THR A 84 -45.77 -11.47 7.71
C THR A 84 -46.98 -11.73 6.83
N THR A 85 -46.83 -12.41 5.69
CA THR A 85 -47.90 -12.48 4.68
C THR A 85 -48.25 -13.89 4.20
N GLY A 86 -47.61 -14.95 4.72
CA GLY A 86 -47.76 -16.30 4.12
C GLY A 86 -47.17 -16.35 2.71
N PRO A 87 -47.36 -17.42 1.91
CA PRO A 87 -46.68 -17.58 0.61
C PRO A 87 -47.11 -16.49 -0.37
N ILE A 88 -46.36 -15.38 -0.43
CA ILE A 88 -46.66 -14.24 -1.30
C ILE A 88 -46.12 -14.50 -2.69
N SER A 89 -47.04 -14.49 -3.65
CA SER A 89 -46.76 -14.32 -5.06
C SER A 89 -46.28 -12.89 -5.35
N VAL A 90 -45.08 -12.74 -5.90
CA VAL A 90 -44.62 -11.48 -6.48
C VAL A 90 -44.80 -11.56 -7.99
N GLY A 91 -45.69 -10.73 -8.55
CA GLY A 91 -45.91 -10.62 -10.00
C GLY A 91 -46.81 -11.70 -10.63
N GLY A 92 -47.78 -12.25 -9.89
CA GLY A 92 -48.76 -13.20 -10.45
C GLY A 92 -48.24 -14.63 -10.68
N ILE A 93 -46.94 -14.86 -10.46
CA ILE A 93 -46.33 -16.20 -10.52
C ILE A 93 -46.45 -16.84 -9.13
N THR A 94 -47.68 -17.19 -8.74
CA THR A 94 -47.85 -18.16 -7.66
C THR A 94 -47.36 -19.49 -8.21
N LEU A 95 -46.31 -20.06 -7.63
CA LEU A 95 -45.90 -21.44 -7.88
C LEU A 95 -47.10 -22.34 -7.52
N LYS A 96 -47.99 -22.60 -8.47
CA LYS A 96 -49.11 -23.53 -8.36
C LYS A 96 -48.54 -24.95 -8.34
N LEU A 97 -47.90 -25.30 -7.24
CA LEU A 97 -47.42 -26.66 -6.97
C LEU A 97 -48.50 -27.56 -6.35
N ALA A 98 -49.78 -27.26 -6.62
CA ALA A 98 -50.91 -28.10 -6.26
C ALA A 98 -51.91 -28.12 -7.43
N ARG A 99 -51.54 -28.79 -8.52
CA ARG A 99 -52.52 -29.27 -9.51
C ARG A 99 -52.87 -30.71 -9.13
N PRO A 100 -54.01 -30.98 -8.47
CA PRO A 100 -54.49 -32.34 -8.34
C PRO A 100 -54.89 -32.83 -9.74
N LYS A 101 -54.30 -33.95 -10.16
CA LYS A 101 -54.65 -34.64 -11.39
C LYS A 101 -55.91 -35.45 -11.10
N HIS A 102 -57.05 -34.96 -11.56
CA HIS A 102 -58.22 -35.78 -11.81
C HIS A 102 -58.27 -36.13 -13.29
#